data_AF-A0A3M1FI09-F1
#
_entry.id   AF-A0A3M1FI09-F1
#
_cell.length_a   1.000
_cell.length_b   1.000
_cell.length_c   1.000
_cell.angle_alpha   90.00
_cell.angle_beta   90.00
_cell.angle_gamma   90.00
#
_symmetry.space_group_name_H-M   'P 1'
#
loop_
_entity.id
_entity.type
_entity.pdbx_description
1 polymer ?
#
loop_
_entity_poly.entity_id
_entity_poly.type
_entity_poly.pdbx_seq_one_letter_code
_entity_poly.pdbx_strand_id
1 'polypeptide(L)'
;MTIAELQRLRSAGLQGPEKPGTLPSPRHEDGPDGLSFGKALQEAVESVDAAQKAADEQVTAFISGEQENVHEVMIAMNQAQLSFQLMTEVRNKMLETYQELMRIQV
;
A
#
# COMPACT_ATOMS: atom_id res chain seq x y z
N MET A 1 23.29 49.79 44.08
CA MET A 1 23.72 49.87 42.66
C MET A 1 24.57 48.64 42.42
N THR A 2 23.98 47.51 42.03
CA THR A 2 23.72 47.26 40.62
C THR A 2 22.45 46.42 40.42
N ILE A 3 21.45 47.08 39.87
CA ILE A 3 20.26 46.52 39.20
C ILE A 3 20.66 45.77 37.90
N ALA A 4 21.96 45.52 37.70
CA ALA A 4 22.58 45.00 36.49
C ALA A 4 22.93 43.51 36.57
N GLU A 5 22.87 42.88 37.75
CA GLU A 5 23.16 41.45 37.90
C GLU A 5 21.89 40.58 37.70
N LEU A 6 20.69 41.14 37.94
CA LEU A 6 19.42 40.41 37.80
C LEU A 6 18.91 40.33 36.35
N GLN A 7 19.64 40.92 35.40
CA GLN A 7 19.35 40.83 33.97
C GLN A 7 20.17 39.73 33.27
N ARG A 8 21.21 39.19 33.93
CA ARG A 8 22.03 38.09 33.42
C ARG A 8 21.43 36.69 33.65
N LEU A 9 20.42 36.59 34.52
CA LEU A 9 19.64 35.34 34.71
C LEU A 9 18.34 35.30 33.89
N ARG A 10 18.12 36.28 32.99
CA ARG A 10 17.05 36.23 31.97
C ARG A 10 17.58 36.00 30.55
N SER A 11 18.89 36.04 30.36
CA SER A 11 19.56 35.78 29.07
C SER A 11 20.14 34.37 28.95
N ALA A 12 19.98 33.51 29.97
CA ALA A 12 20.45 32.12 29.98
C ALA A 12 19.33 31.09 29.68
N GLY A 13 18.26 31.52 28.99
CA GLY A 13 17.15 30.66 28.57
C GLY A 13 16.85 30.70 27.06
N LEU A 14 17.76 31.22 26.23
CA LEU A 14 17.57 31.37 24.79
C LEU A 14 18.80 30.87 24.01
N GLN A 15 19.13 29.60 24.18
CA GLN A 15 20.03 28.90 23.26
C GLN A 15 19.70 27.40 23.21
N GLY A 16 18.71 27.09 22.40
CA GLY A 16 18.75 25.94 21.51
C GLY A 16 18.34 26.45 20.14
N PRO A 17 19.04 26.12 19.04
CA PRO A 17 18.43 26.24 17.72
C PRO A 17 17.30 25.20 17.67
N GLU A 18 16.12 25.59 18.13
CA GLU A 18 14.86 24.91 17.81
C GLU A 18 14.68 25.06 16.31
N LYS A 19 15.38 24.22 15.53
CA LYS A 19 14.92 23.85 14.20
C LYS A 19 13.55 23.25 14.46
N PRO A 20 12.45 23.85 14.01
CA PRO A 20 11.20 23.12 14.00
C PRO A 20 11.51 21.90 13.14
N GLY A 21 11.55 20.74 13.78
CA GLY A 21 11.40 19.46 13.11
C GLY A 21 9.99 19.45 12.54
N THR A 22 9.77 20.23 11.49
CA THR A 22 8.70 19.97 10.55
C THR A 22 9.06 18.61 10.02
N LEU A 23 8.34 17.59 10.49
CA LEU A 23 8.31 16.32 9.79
C LEU A 23 8.17 16.64 8.30
N PRO A 24 8.86 15.93 7.40
CA PRO A 24 8.53 16.02 5.99
C PRO A 24 7.04 15.65 5.88
N SER A 25 6.18 16.68 5.76
CA SER A 25 4.86 16.49 5.20
C SER A 25 5.12 15.83 3.86
N PRO A 26 4.45 14.71 3.53
CA PRO A 26 4.52 14.20 2.18
C PRO A 26 4.05 15.35 1.30
N ARG A 27 5.00 15.92 0.56
CA ARG A 27 4.73 16.90 -0.47
C ARG A 27 3.94 16.11 -1.50
N HIS A 28 2.62 16.16 -1.39
CA HIS A 28 1.76 15.86 -2.51
C HIS A 28 2.07 16.97 -3.51
N GLU A 29 2.92 16.64 -4.47
CA GLU A 29 3.01 17.39 -5.70
C GLU A 29 1.67 17.16 -6.41
N ASP A 30 0.73 18.10 -6.20
CA ASP A 30 -0.45 18.28 -7.04
C ASP A 30 0.03 18.58 -8.48
N GLY A 31 0.27 17.50 -9.22
CA GLY A 31 0.57 17.45 -10.64
C GLY A 31 -0.12 16.21 -11.22
N PRO A 32 -0.60 16.28 -12.46
CA PRO A 32 -1.90 15.74 -12.86
C PRO A 32 -2.08 14.28 -12.42
N ASP A 33 -3.00 14.05 -11.48
CA ASP A 33 -3.33 12.74 -10.87
C ASP A 33 -3.57 11.60 -11.89
N GLY A 34 -3.88 11.94 -13.15
CA GLY A 34 -4.01 10.98 -14.24
C GLY A 34 -2.72 10.23 -14.60
N LEU A 35 -1.52 10.81 -14.42
CA LEU A 35 -0.25 10.10 -14.66
C LEU A 35 0.12 9.16 -13.50
N SER A 36 -0.24 9.51 -12.26
CA SER A 36 0.04 8.71 -11.06
C SER A 36 -0.81 7.43 -11.03
N PHE A 37 -2.12 7.57 -11.24
CA PHE A 37 -3.04 6.44 -11.26
C PHE A 37 -2.78 5.50 -12.44
N GLY A 38 -2.55 6.04 -13.64
CA GLY A 38 -2.24 5.24 -14.83
C GLY A 38 -0.98 4.39 -14.65
N LYS A 39 0.06 4.95 -14.01
CA LYS A 39 1.28 4.23 -13.70
C LYS A 39 1.07 3.14 -12.64
N ALA A 40 0.31 3.42 -11.58
CA ALA A 40 -0.05 2.42 -10.58
C ALA A 40 -0.87 1.27 -11.17
N LEU A 41 -1.77 1.57 -12.12
CA LEU A 41 -2.55 0.56 -12.85
C LEU A 41 -1.66 -0.29 -13.76
N GLN A 42 -0.70 0.32 -14.46
CA GLN A 42 0.27 -0.40 -15.28
C GLN A 42 1.11 -1.37 -14.44
N GLU A 43 1.64 -0.91 -13.30
CA GLU A 43 2.42 -1.73 -12.37
C GLU A 43 1.57 -2.87 -11.77
N ALA A 44 0.29 -2.62 -11.48
CA ALA A 44 -0.62 -3.65 -11.00
C ALA A 44 -0.88 -4.74 -12.06
N VAL A 45 -1.03 -4.35 -13.33
CA VAL A 45 -1.21 -5.30 -14.45
C VAL A 45 0.04 -6.16 -14.66
N GLU A 46 1.23 -5.56 -14.64
CA GLU A 46 2.50 -6.29 -14.74
C GLU A 46 2.70 -7.25 -13.56
N SER A 47 2.30 -6.85 -12.35
CA SER A 47 2.37 -7.72 -11.17
C SER A 47 1.44 -8.93 -11.26
N VAL A 48 0.27 -8.79 -11.90
CA VAL A 48 -0.66 -9.90 -12.11
C VAL A 48 -0.13 -10.87 -13.15
N ASP A 49 0.48 -10.38 -14.23
CA ASP A 49 1.14 -11.21 -15.26
C ASP A 49 2.26 -12.07 -14.65
N ALA A 50 3.11 -11.44 -13.81
CA ALA A 50 4.17 -12.15 -13.10
C ALA A 50 3.62 -13.23 -12.14
N ALA A 51 2.55 -12.91 -11.40
CA ALA A 51 1.92 -13.86 -10.48
C ALA A 51 1.26 -15.04 -11.22
N GLN A 52 0.65 -14.79 -12.38
CA GLN A 52 0.04 -15.82 -13.22
C GLN A 52 1.10 -16.81 -13.75
N LYS A 53 2.23 -16.29 -14.22
CA LYS A 53 3.34 -17.10 -14.71
C LYS A 53 3.96 -18.00 -13.63
N ALA A 54 4.12 -17.46 -12.42
CA ALA A 54 4.61 -18.21 -11.27
C ALA A 54 3.61 -19.31 -10.82
N ALA A 55 2.31 -19.04 -10.95
CA ALA A 55 1.27 -20.03 -10.68
C ALA A 55 1.28 -21.18 -11.70
N ASP A 56 1.44 -20.88 -12.99
CA ASP A 56 1.58 -21.91 -14.04
C ASP A 56 2.78 -22.83 -13.81
N GLU A 57 3.90 -22.27 -13.35
CA GLU A 57 5.08 -23.05 -12.96
C GLU A 57 4.79 -23.99 -11.78
N GLN A 58 4.11 -23.49 -10.74
CA GLN A 58 3.75 -24.30 -9.58
C GLN A 58 2.70 -25.36 -9.89
N VAL A 59 1.74 -25.07 -10.78
CA VAL A 59 0.75 -26.05 -11.25
C VAL A 59 1.43 -27.15 -12.05
N THR A 60 2.41 -26.79 -12.89
CA THR A 60 3.23 -27.77 -13.63
C THR A 60 4.02 -28.67 -12.68
N ALA A 61 4.60 -28.11 -11.62
CA ALA A 61 5.28 -28.88 -10.57
C ALA A 61 4.33 -29.79 -9.79
N PHE A 62 3.11 -29.33 -9.48
CA PHE A 62 2.09 -30.11 -8.79
C PHE A 62 1.58 -31.30 -9.61
N ILE A 63 1.35 -31.12 -10.91
CA ILE A 63 0.92 -32.18 -11.84
C ILE A 63 2.00 -33.27 -12.01
N SER A 64 3.27 -32.97 -11.71
CA SER A 64 4.37 -33.95 -11.75
C SER A 64 4.29 -35.06 -10.70
N GLY A 65 3.35 -34.95 -9.74
CA GLY A 65 2.93 -36.08 -8.88
C GLY A 65 3.60 -36.15 -7.50
N GLU A 66 4.06 -35.03 -6.94
CA GLU A 66 4.78 -35.01 -5.65
C GLU A 66 3.90 -35.05 -4.38
N GLN A 67 2.55 -35.09 -4.45
CA GLN A 67 1.72 -34.95 -3.24
C GLN A 67 0.85 -36.18 -2.94
N GLU A 68 1.27 -36.94 -1.92
CA GLU A 68 0.70 -38.22 -1.43
C GLU A 68 -0.41 -38.03 -0.37
N ASN A 69 -0.88 -36.81 -0.09
CA ASN A 69 -1.80 -36.57 1.04
C ASN A 69 -3.17 -36.02 0.62
N VAL A 70 -4.19 -36.87 0.61
CA VAL A 70 -5.61 -36.51 0.37
C VAL A 70 -6.11 -35.38 1.28
N HIS A 71 -5.53 -35.25 2.49
CA HIS A 71 -5.86 -34.17 3.43
C HIS A 71 -5.39 -32.79 2.94
N GLU A 72 -4.23 -32.72 2.31
CA GLU A 72 -3.72 -31.50 1.68
C GLU A 72 -4.58 -31.07 0.49
N VAL A 73 -5.07 -32.03 -0.31
CA VAL A 73 -6.00 -31.74 -1.41
C VAL A 73 -7.28 -31.09 -0.88
N MET A 74 -7.85 -31.61 0.22
CA MET A 74 -9.04 -31.00 0.83
C MET A 74 -8.75 -29.60 1.39
N ILE A 75 -7.59 -29.37 1.99
CA ILE A 75 -7.19 -28.04 2.47
C ILE A 75 -7.03 -27.07 1.29
N ALA A 76 -6.34 -27.49 0.24
CA ALA A 76 -6.15 -26.70 -0.98
C ALA A 76 -7.48 -26.34 -1.65
N MET A 77 -8.43 -27.29 -1.72
CA MET A 77 -9.77 -27.02 -2.23
C MET A 77 -10.53 -25.98 -1.41
N ASN A 78 -10.48 -26.07 -0.07
CA ASN A 78 -11.14 -25.09 0.80
C ASN A 78 -10.49 -23.71 0.69
N GLN A 79 -9.16 -23.66 0.60
CA GLN A 79 -8.43 -22.41 0.39
C GLN A 79 -8.77 -21.78 -0.96
N ALA A 80 -8.83 -22.57 -2.02
CA ALA A 80 -9.23 -22.10 -3.35
C ALA A 80 -10.66 -21.53 -3.37
N GLN A 81 -11.60 -22.18 -2.70
CA GLN A 81 -12.98 -21.70 -2.56
C GLN A 81 -13.03 -20.34 -1.87
N LEU A 82 -12.29 -20.17 -0.76
CA LEU A 82 -12.24 -18.92 0.00
C LEU A 82 -11.57 -17.80 -0.78
N SER A 83 -10.46 -18.10 -1.47
CA SER A 83 -9.76 -17.15 -2.33
C SER A 83 -10.64 -16.67 -3.49
N PHE A 84 -11.43 -17.56 -4.08
CA PHE A 84 -12.37 -17.21 -5.15
C PHE A 84 -13.48 -16.27 -4.66
N GLN A 85 -14.02 -16.54 -3.47
CA GLN A 85 -15.02 -15.67 -2.84
C GLN A 85 -14.43 -14.29 -2.58
N LEU A 86 -13.22 -14.22 -2.01
CA LEU A 86 -12.53 -12.95 -1.77
C LEU A 86 -12.27 -12.19 -3.08
N MET A 87 -11.84 -12.88 -4.14
CA MET A 87 -11.61 -12.26 -5.45
C MET A 87 -12.90 -11.66 -6.04
N THR A 88 -14.03 -12.35 -5.86
CA THR A 88 -15.33 -11.86 -6.32
C THR A 88 -15.73 -10.58 -5.58
N GLU A 89 -15.54 -10.53 -4.26
CA GLU A 89 -15.80 -9.33 -3.46
C GLU A 89 -14.89 -8.17 -3.85
N VAL A 90 -13.60 -8.43 -4.05
CA VAL A 90 -12.64 -7.42 -4.52
C VAL A 90 -13.03 -6.88 -5.90
N ARG A 91 -13.40 -7.76 -6.84
CA ARG A 91 -13.88 -7.36 -8.17
C ARG A 91 -15.11 -6.47 -8.06
N ASN A 92 -16.09 -6.86 -7.25
CA ASN A 92 -17.30 -6.08 -7.03
C ASN A 92 -16.96 -4.69 -6.47
N LYS A 93 -16.06 -4.62 -5.47
CA LYS A 93 -15.65 -3.36 -4.86
C LYS A 93 -14.87 -2.45 -5.79
N MET A 94 -14.02 -3.01 -6.65
CA MET A 94 -13.31 -2.25 -7.67
C MET A 94 -14.26 -1.66 -8.71
N LEU A 95 -15.27 -2.43 -9.16
CA LEU A 95 -16.31 -1.94 -10.08
C LEU A 95 -17.16 -0.83 -9.45
N GLU A 96 -17.51 -0.98 -8.17
CA GLU A 96 -18.27 0.02 -7.41
C GLU A 96 -17.47 1.31 -7.24
N THR A 97 -16.19 1.19 -6.90
CA THR A 97 -15.27 2.31 -6.72
C THR A 97 -15.01 3.04 -8.05
N TYR A 98 -14.87 2.30 -9.16
CA TYR A 98 -14.74 2.89 -10.50
C TYR A 98 -15.98 3.69 -10.91
N GLN A 99 -17.17 3.16 -10.63
CA GLN A 99 -18.44 3.86 -10.88
C GLN A 99 -18.59 5.12 -10.00
N GLU A 100 -18.18 5.05 -8.74
CA GLU A 100 -18.21 6.20 -7.82
C GLU A 100 -17.29 7.33 -8.30
N LEU A 101 -16.06 7.01 -8.73
CA LEU A 101 -15.11 8.00 -9.23
C LEU A 101 -15.64 8.73 -10.47
N MET A 102 -16.34 8.05 -11.38
CA MET A 102 -16.98 8.71 -12.53
C MET A 102 -18.12 9.64 -12.12
N ARG A 103 -18.87 9.30 -11.07
CA ARG A 103 -20.03 10.11 -10.62
C ARG A 103 -19.60 11.44 -10.00
N ILE A 104 -18.36 11.55 -9.53
CA ILE A 104 -17.80 12.78 -8.95
C ILE A 104 -17.39 13.80 -10.04
N GLN A 105 -17.24 13.39 -11.30
CA GLN A 105 -16.78 14.26 -12.40
C GLN A 105 -17.88 14.90 -13.27
N VAL A 106 -19.14 14.87 -12.86
CA VAL A 106 -20.23 15.62 -13.53
C VAL A 106 -20.70 16.83 -12.74
#